data_AF-A0A834M9D1-F1
#
_entry.id   AF-A0A834M9D1-F1
#
_cell.length_a   1.000
_cell.length_b   1.000
_cell.length_c   1.000
_cell.angle_alpha   90.00
_cell.angle_beta   90.00
_cell.angle_gamma   90.00
#
_symmetry.space_group_name_H-M   'P 1'
#
loop_
_entity.id
_entity.type
_entity.pdbx_description
1 polymer ?
#
loop_
_entity_poly.entity_id
_entity_poly.type
_entity_poly.pdbx_seq_one_letter_code
_entity_poly.pdbx_strand_id
1 'polypeptide(L)'
;MDKKEFRVLIKYCFLKGKNTFETKILLDIEISNTPPEKSSIKDWYAKFRCGEMSTEDDTLKIQTECVHHIIYEYLGMGKLCAKWVPRELTFDQNQRRVDDSEQCLKMIERNKLDIGFDNSEKNILK
;
A
#
# COMPACT_ATOMS: atom_id res chain seq x y z
N MET A 1 -28.54 -24.82 10.89
CA MET A 1 -27.39 -24.67 9.98
C MET A 1 -26.19 -24.24 10.83
N ASP A 2 -25.08 -24.95 10.72
CA ASP A 2 -23.85 -24.63 11.44
C ASP A 2 -23.17 -23.39 10.82
N LYS A 3 -22.38 -22.66 11.62
CA LYS A 3 -21.62 -21.49 11.16
C LYS A 3 -20.68 -21.85 10.00
N LYS A 4 -20.15 -23.08 9.96
CA LYS A 4 -19.30 -23.55 8.86
C LYS A 4 -20.06 -23.70 7.54
N GLU A 5 -21.31 -24.18 7.59
CA GLU A 5 -22.16 -24.36 6.41
C GLU A 5 -22.45 -23.00 5.75
N PHE A 6 -22.72 -21.95 6.53
CA PHE A 6 -22.86 -20.59 6.01
C PHE A 6 -21.60 -20.09 5.29
N ARG A 7 -20.41 -20.38 5.80
CA ARG A 7 -19.15 -19.96 5.16
C ARG A 7 -18.94 -20.62 3.81
N VAL A 8 -19.25 -21.90 3.70
CA VAL A 8 -19.21 -22.64 2.44
C VAL A 8 -20.14 -22.02 1.41
N LEU A 9 -21.36 -21.65 1.82
CA LEU A 9 -22.34 -21.01 0.95
C LEU A 9 -21.95 -19.59 0.53
N ILE A 10 -21.42 -18.79 1.47
CA ILE A 10 -20.91 -17.44 1.16
C ILE A 10 -19.77 -17.54 0.15
N LYS A 11 -18.83 -18.49 0.34
CA LYS A 11 -17.74 -18.77 -0.60
C LYS A 11 -18.27 -19.16 -1.98
N TYR A 12 -19.27 -20.05 -2.04
CA TYR A 12 -19.91 -20.43 -3.29
C TYR A 12 -20.54 -19.22 -4.02
N CYS A 13 -21.27 -18.37 -3.30
CA CYS A 13 -21.88 -17.17 -3.88
C CYS A 13 -20.83 -16.19 -4.40
N PHE A 14 -19.74 -16.00 -3.65
CA PHE A 14 -18.60 -15.19 -4.06
C PHE A 14 -17.98 -15.71 -5.38
N LEU A 15 -17.72 -17.02 -5.47
CA LEU A 15 -17.17 -17.64 -6.68
C LEU A 15 -18.12 -17.58 -7.89
N LYS A 16 -19.43 -17.47 -7.66
CA LYS A 16 -20.43 -17.24 -8.70
C LYS A 16 -20.57 -15.77 -9.11
N GLY A 17 -19.76 -14.86 -8.55
CA GLY A 17 -19.77 -13.45 -8.87
C GLY A 17 -20.96 -12.67 -8.29
N LYS A 18 -21.67 -13.24 -7.31
CA LYS A 18 -22.76 -12.54 -6.63
C LYS A 18 -22.21 -11.46 -5.72
N ASN A 19 -23.00 -10.41 -5.49
CA ASN A 19 -22.66 -9.39 -4.49
C ASN A 19 -23.17 -9.78 -3.08
N THR A 20 -22.76 -9.03 -2.07
CA THR A 20 -23.12 -9.28 -0.67
C THR A 20 -24.63 -9.15 -0.41
N PHE A 21 -25.32 -8.30 -1.17
CA PHE A 21 -26.77 -8.10 -1.06
C PHE A 21 -27.56 -9.28 -1.62
N GLU A 22 -27.23 -9.73 -2.83
CA GLU A 22 -27.79 -10.95 -3.43
C GLU A 22 -27.54 -12.18 -2.57
N THR A 23 -26.33 -12.30 -2.02
CA THR A 23 -26.00 -13.41 -1.11
C THR A 23 -26.84 -13.36 0.15
N LYS A 24 -27.05 -12.18 0.73
CA LYS A 24 -27.92 -12.02 1.90
C LYS A 24 -29.36 -12.44 1.57
N ILE A 25 -29.91 -11.98 0.45
CA ILE A 25 -31.25 -12.37 0.00
C ILE A 25 -31.36 -13.89 -0.17
N LEU A 26 -30.39 -14.51 -0.84
CA LEU A 26 -30.38 -15.96 -1.06
C LEU A 26 -30.32 -16.74 0.26
N LEU A 27 -29.48 -16.31 1.20
CA LEU A 27 -29.37 -16.95 2.51
C LEU A 27 -30.62 -16.75 3.37
N ASP A 28 -31.31 -15.61 3.22
CA ASP A 28 -32.53 -15.26 3.94
C ASP A 28 -33.76 -16.02 3.39
N ILE A 29 -33.86 -16.21 2.07
CA ILE A 29 -35.02 -16.82 1.41
C ILE A 29 -34.89 -18.34 1.31
N GLU A 30 -33.73 -18.85 0.89
CA GLU A 30 -33.62 -20.21 0.35
C GLU A 30 -33.15 -21.21 1.41
N ILE A 31 -32.55 -20.76 2.54
CA ILE A 31 -31.60 -21.60 3.28
C ILE A 31 -31.77 -21.65 4.83
N SER A 32 -32.34 -20.68 5.56
CA SER A 32 -32.34 -20.80 7.06
C SER A 32 -33.35 -20.01 7.91
N ASN A 33 -33.73 -20.64 9.04
CA ASN A 33 -34.51 -20.09 10.18
C ASN A 33 -33.74 -19.08 11.06
N THR A 34 -32.41 -19.00 10.93
CA THR A 34 -31.57 -18.02 11.64
C THR A 34 -30.52 -17.48 10.68
N PRO A 35 -30.78 -16.31 10.07
CA PRO A 35 -29.92 -15.80 9.03
C PRO A 35 -28.58 -15.28 9.56
N PRO A 36 -27.50 -15.36 8.77
CA PRO A 36 -26.22 -14.76 9.14
C PRO A 36 -26.33 -13.24 9.14
N GLU A 37 -25.61 -12.59 10.06
CA GLU A 37 -25.59 -11.14 10.14
C GLU A 37 -24.99 -10.54 8.86
N LYS A 38 -25.49 -9.38 8.44
CA LYS A 38 -24.98 -8.69 7.24
C LYS A 38 -23.48 -8.37 7.36
N SER A 39 -23.00 -8.10 8.57
CA SER A 39 -21.58 -7.90 8.90
C SER A 39 -20.76 -9.14 8.57
N SER A 40 -21.19 -10.33 9.01
CA SER A 40 -20.50 -11.59 8.73
C SER A 40 -20.32 -11.84 7.23
N ILE A 41 -21.34 -11.58 6.41
CA ILE A 41 -21.23 -11.75 4.95
C ILE A 41 -20.18 -10.78 4.38
N LYS A 42 -20.18 -9.51 4.81
CA LYS A 42 -19.21 -8.52 4.34
C LYS A 42 -17.78 -8.91 4.72
N ASP A 43 -17.57 -9.38 5.95
CA ASP A 43 -16.25 -9.77 6.44
C ASP A 43 -15.70 -10.97 5.66
N TRP A 44 -16.53 -11.99 5.42
CA TRP A 44 -16.13 -13.13 4.58
C TRP A 44 -15.86 -12.72 3.13
N TYR A 45 -16.67 -11.85 2.54
CA TYR A 45 -16.39 -11.30 1.21
C TYR A 45 -15.08 -10.52 1.15
N ALA A 46 -14.73 -9.78 2.21
CA ALA A 46 -13.45 -9.08 2.28
C ALA A 46 -12.28 -10.08 2.31
N LYS A 47 -12.39 -11.16 3.11
CA LYS A 47 -11.40 -12.25 3.13
C LYS A 47 -11.23 -12.90 1.75
N PHE A 48 -12.34 -13.26 1.10
CA PHE A 48 -12.30 -13.88 -0.22
C PHE A 48 -11.72 -12.97 -1.30
N ARG A 49 -12.00 -11.66 -1.26
CA ARG A 49 -11.37 -10.69 -2.17
C ARG A 49 -9.86 -10.59 -2.01
N CYS A 50 -9.34 -10.85 -0.81
CA CYS A 50 -7.92 -10.81 -0.53
C CYS A 50 -7.20 -12.15 -0.79
N GLY A 51 -7.89 -13.16 -1.32
CA GLY A 51 -7.31 -14.45 -1.71
C GLY A 51 -7.41 -15.56 -0.66
N GLU A 52 -7.93 -15.29 0.55
CA GLU A 52 -8.15 -16.32 1.56
C GLU A 52 -9.42 -17.12 1.26
N MET A 53 -9.27 -18.34 0.74
CA MET A 53 -10.40 -19.22 0.43
C MET A 53 -10.72 -20.23 1.53
N SER A 54 -10.09 -20.13 2.71
CA SER A 54 -10.39 -21.01 3.83
C SER A 54 -11.81 -20.74 4.37
N THR A 55 -12.51 -21.79 4.79
CA THR A 55 -13.81 -21.69 5.48
C THR A 55 -13.67 -21.89 7.00
N GLU A 56 -12.43 -22.04 7.49
CA GLU A 56 -12.10 -22.24 8.90
C GLU A 56 -12.00 -20.91 9.64
N ASP A 57 -12.26 -20.93 10.95
CA ASP A 57 -12.18 -19.73 11.78
C ASP A 57 -10.74 -19.51 12.24
N ASP A 58 -9.89 -19.03 11.35
CA ASP A 58 -8.60 -18.51 11.78
C ASP A 58 -8.85 -17.16 12.45
N THR A 59 -8.79 -17.20 13.79
CA THR A 59 -8.99 -16.06 14.67
C THR A 59 -7.99 -14.95 14.32
N LEU A 60 -8.52 -13.89 13.70
CA LEU A 60 -8.00 -12.52 13.77
C LEU A 60 -6.51 -12.34 13.47
N LYS A 61 -6.02 -12.96 12.40
CA LYS A 61 -4.84 -12.43 11.73
C LYS A 61 -5.35 -11.56 10.61
N ILE A 62 -5.22 -10.24 10.75
CA ILE A 62 -5.08 -9.37 9.58
C ILE A 62 -4.03 -10.09 8.74
N GLN A 63 -4.45 -10.69 7.64
CA GLN A 63 -3.55 -11.57 6.94
C GLN A 63 -2.44 -10.68 6.40
N THR A 64 -1.21 -11.02 6.76
CA THR A 64 -0.02 -10.38 6.19
C THR A 64 -0.13 -10.35 4.68
N GLU A 65 -0.76 -11.35 4.08
CA GLU A 65 -1.06 -11.46 2.65
C GLU A 65 -2.03 -10.38 2.15
N CYS A 66 -3.10 -10.03 2.88
CA CYS A 66 -4.00 -8.94 2.49
C CYS A 66 -3.26 -7.60 2.47
N VAL A 67 -2.49 -7.34 3.53
CA VAL A 67 -1.69 -6.12 3.66
C VAL A 67 -0.59 -6.09 2.60
N HIS A 68 0.03 -7.24 2.33
CA HIS A 68 1.03 -7.39 1.28
C HIS A 68 0.44 -7.10 -0.10
N HIS A 69 -0.68 -7.71 -0.47
CA HIS A 69 -1.34 -7.49 -1.75
C HIS A 69 -1.75 -6.02 -1.93
N ILE A 70 -2.34 -5.39 -0.92
CA ILE A 70 -2.73 -3.98 -1.00
C ILE A 70 -1.50 -3.08 -1.18
N ILE A 71 -0.46 -3.26 -0.36
CA ILE A 71 0.73 -2.41 -0.39
C ILE A 71 1.52 -2.62 -1.69
N TYR A 72 1.84 -3.86 -2.02
CA TYR A 72 2.75 -4.16 -3.13
C TYR A 72 2.05 -4.27 -4.49
N GLU A 73 0.86 -4.87 -4.59
CA GLU A 73 0.20 -5.09 -5.89
C GLU A 73 -0.78 -3.95 -6.24
N TYR A 74 -1.67 -3.55 -5.33
CA TYR A 74 -2.68 -2.54 -5.62
C TYR A 74 -2.13 -1.11 -5.59
N LEU A 75 -1.33 -0.77 -4.57
CA LEU A 75 -0.76 0.57 -4.41
C LEU A 75 0.64 0.70 -5.05
N GLY A 76 1.29 -0.42 -5.42
CA GLY A 76 2.64 -0.40 -6.00
C GLY A 76 3.72 0.15 -5.05
N MET A 77 3.49 0.08 -3.73
CA MET A 77 4.38 0.63 -2.72
C MET A 77 5.46 -0.37 -2.33
N GLY A 78 6.71 0.08 -2.30
CA GLY A 78 7.85 -0.70 -1.82
C GLY A 78 8.20 -0.37 -0.36
N LYS A 79 8.74 -1.35 0.37
CA LYS A 79 9.35 -1.11 1.68
C LYS A 79 10.67 -0.35 1.49
N LEU A 80 10.77 0.83 2.09
CA LEU A 80 12.03 1.58 2.19
C LEU A 80 12.66 1.39 3.57
N CYS A 81 13.98 1.32 3.62
CA CYS A 81 14.73 1.38 4.87
C CYS A 81 15.07 2.84 5.19
N ALA A 82 14.88 3.26 6.43
CA ALA A 82 15.36 4.56 6.89
C ALA A 82 16.90 4.62 6.75
N LYS A 83 17.42 5.74 6.24
CA LYS A 83 18.86 5.97 6.16
C LYS A 83 19.37 6.54 7.48
N TRP A 84 20.45 5.98 8.01
CA TRP A 84 21.03 6.46 9.25
C TRP A 84 21.64 7.85 9.06
N VAL A 85 21.21 8.80 9.89
CA VAL A 85 21.74 10.17 9.89
C VAL A 85 22.45 10.39 11.22
N PRO A 86 23.74 10.77 11.24
CA PRO A 86 24.52 10.85 12.47
C PRO A 86 23.96 11.73 13.57
N ARG A 87 23.23 12.80 13.21
CA ARG A 87 22.70 13.80 14.15
C ARG A 87 21.47 14.46 13.57
N GLU A 88 20.50 14.76 14.42
CA GLU A 88 19.43 15.70 14.08
C GLU A 88 19.98 17.13 14.16
N LEU A 89 19.70 17.92 13.14
CA LEU A 89 20.22 19.29 13.01
C LEU A 89 19.16 20.30 13.44
N THR A 90 19.57 21.31 14.20
CA THR A 90 18.72 22.46 14.49
C THR A 90 18.52 23.31 13.23
N PHE A 91 17.51 24.19 13.26
CA PHE A 91 17.25 25.11 12.16
C PHE A 91 18.51 25.93 11.77
N ASP A 92 19.19 26.53 12.75
CA ASP A 92 20.40 27.33 12.52
C ASP A 92 21.58 26.49 12.00
N GLN A 93 21.64 25.21 12.37
CA GLN A 93 22.65 24.29 11.83
C GLN A 93 22.36 23.93 10.38
N ASN A 94 21.09 23.76 10.00
CA ASN A 94 20.70 23.56 8.62
C ASN A 94 20.99 24.80 7.77
N GLN A 95 20.67 26.00 8.27
CA GLN A 95 20.91 27.23 7.53
C GLN A 95 22.40 27.45 7.24
N ARG A 96 23.26 27.31 8.26
CA ARG A 96 24.72 27.40 8.05
C ARG A 96 25.23 26.42 7.00
N ARG A 97 24.73 25.19 7.00
CA ARG A 97 25.11 24.20 5.99
C ARG A 97 24.69 24.61 4.57
N VAL A 98 23.52 25.23 4.42
CA VAL A 98 23.07 25.77 3.13
C VAL A 98 23.99 26.91 2.71
N ASP A 99 24.26 27.87 3.59
CA ASP A 99 25.10 29.04 3.31
C ASP A 99 26.53 28.62 2.91
N ASP A 100 27.15 27.72 3.68
CA ASP A 100 28.48 27.17 3.42
C ASP A 100 28.53 26.45 2.06
N SER A 101 27.49 25.67 1.74
CA SER A 101 27.39 24.95 0.47
C SER A 101 27.21 25.91 -0.71
N GLU A 102 26.40 26.94 -0.56
CA GLU A 102 26.17 27.96 -1.58
C GLU A 102 27.44 28.77 -1.85
N GLN A 103 28.19 29.11 -0.79
CA GLN A 103 29.48 29.79 -0.91
C GLN A 103 30.50 28.91 -1.66
N CYS A 104 30.60 27.62 -1.32
CA CYS A 104 31.45 26.67 -2.04
C CYS A 104 31.06 26.58 -3.53
N LEU A 105 29.76 26.51 -3.83
CA LEU A 105 29.26 26.43 -5.19
C LEU A 105 29.64 27.67 -6.02
N LYS A 106 29.44 28.87 -5.46
CA LYS A 106 29.84 30.14 -6.09
C LYS A 106 31.34 30.19 -6.39
N MET A 107 32.18 29.67 -5.52
CA MET A 107 33.63 29.59 -5.76
C MET A 107 33.96 28.65 -6.92
N ILE A 108 33.30 27.49 -7.00
CA ILE A 108 33.47 26.53 -8.11
C ILE A 108 33.05 27.16 -9.44
N GLU A 109 31.92 27.88 -9.46
CA GLU A 109 31.44 28.56 -10.67
C GLU A 109 32.40 29.66 -11.15
N ARG A 110 32.95 30.45 -10.22
CA ARG A 110 33.98 31.45 -10.55
C ARG A 110 35.26 30.81 -11.08
N ASN A 111 35.74 29.75 -10.43
CA ASN A 111 36.90 29.01 -10.92
C ASN A 111 36.67 28.42 -12.33
N LYS A 112 35.45 27.99 -12.67
CA LYS A 112 35.14 27.54 -14.04
C LYS A 112 35.26 28.66 -15.08
N LEU A 113 34.90 29.90 -14.70
CA LEU A 113 35.05 31.08 -15.56
C LEU A 113 36.52 31.50 -15.70
N ASP A 114 37.30 31.41 -14.62
CA ASP A 114 38.71 31.81 -14.60
C ASP A 114 39.64 30.81 -15.32
N ILE A 115 39.27 29.53 -15.39
CA ILE A 115 40.04 28.48 -16.08
C ILE A 115 39.66 28.38 -17.58
N GLY A 116 38.77 29.25 -18.08
CA GLY A 116 38.45 29.32 -19.51
C GLY A 116 37.77 28.07 -20.08
N PHE A 117 37.06 27.28 -19.27
CA PHE A 117 36.17 26.24 -19.79
C PHE A 117 34.92 26.91 -20.36
N ASP A 118 35.01 27.26 -21.64
CA ASP A 118 33.90 27.74 -22.45
C ASP A 118 32.74 26.71 -22.41
N ASN A 119 31.54 27.18 -22.07
CA ASN A 119 30.32 26.36 -22.07
C ASN A 119 29.74 26.16 -23.49
N SER A 120 30.52 26.42 -24.54
CA SER A 120 30.10 26.25 -25.95
C SER A 120 29.75 24.82 -26.35
N GLU A 121 30.13 23.80 -25.57
CA GLU A 121 29.76 22.39 -25.85
C GLU A 121 28.39 21.96 -25.33
N LYS A 122 27.62 22.82 -24.63
CA LYS A 122 26.27 22.44 -24.16
C LYS A 122 25.17 22.50 -25.23
N ASN A 123 25.51 22.76 -26.50
CA ASN A 123 24.55 22.82 -27.60
C ASN A 123 24.77 21.77 -28.70
N ILE A 124 25.49 20.68 -28.41
CA ILE A 124 25.56 19.53 -29.32
C ILE A 124 24.91 18.35 -28.62
N LEU A 125 23.64 18.11 -28.95
CA LEU A 125 22.78 16.92 -28.76
C LEU A 125 21.37 17.38 -28.33
N LYS A 126 20.64 17.91 -29.31
CA LYS A 126 19.19 17.83 -29.39
C LYS A 126 18.82 16.63 -30.24
#